data_AF-A0A9P5CTT7-F1
#
_entry.id   AF-A0A9P5CTT7-F1
#
_cell.length_a   1.000
_cell.length_b   1.000
_cell.length_c   1.000
_cell.angle_alpha   90.00
_cell.angle_beta   90.00
_cell.angle_gamma   90.00
#
_symmetry.space_group_name_H-M   'P 1'
#
loop_
_entity.id
_entity.type
_entity.pdbx_description
1 polymer ?
#
loop_
_entity_poly.entity_id
_entity_poly.type
_entity_poly.pdbx_seq_one_letter_code
_entity_poly.pdbx_strand_id
1 'polypeptide(L)'
;MYSSIVRIQNTFGFFTTVAFVIAALIAATDLLAPRTPSAGLLKTTNVQVIKGRPHYYSSRKEEYAVIKFSLDADLSSLFTWNTKQVFVYVTAEWDDAAGGSEGSNATSQAVIWDTIITAPSSDHLGNYGPAKLKKLRKSAEGKPIDPSRGKLSLKNQRPKYQITHPSGKIADTPDVQLRLHYNVQPWVGALTWNQNRDIGLWKAFAGAVSEVFRLPLVKKDSGTSSKN
;
A
#
# COMPACT_ATOMS: atom_id res chain seq x y z
N MET A 1 -26.24 -50.07 5.62
CA MET A 1 -27.36 -49.12 5.73
C MET A 1 -26.88 -47.76 5.23
N TYR A 2 -27.33 -47.29 4.08
CA TYR A 2 -27.00 -45.94 3.61
C TYR A 2 -27.92 -44.94 4.30
N SER A 3 -27.52 -44.46 5.48
CA SER A 3 -28.25 -43.38 6.16
C SER A 3 -28.18 -42.11 5.32
N SER A 4 -29.26 -41.32 5.31
CA SER A 4 -29.33 -40.03 4.62
C SER A 4 -28.17 -39.10 5.00
N ILE A 5 -27.66 -39.21 6.22
CA ILE A 5 -26.52 -38.41 6.70
C ILE A 5 -25.21 -38.76 5.99
N VAL A 6 -24.99 -40.03 5.66
CA VAL A 6 -23.80 -40.50 4.91
C VAL A 6 -23.85 -40.00 3.47
N ARG A 7 -25.05 -39.96 2.87
CA ARG A 7 -25.23 -39.42 1.52
C ARG A 7 -24.95 -37.91 1.48
N ILE A 8 -25.45 -37.15 2.46
CA ILE A 8 -25.17 -35.71 2.58
C ILE A 8 -23.68 -35.45 2.76
N GLN A 9 -23.02 -36.21 3.65
CA GLN A 9 -21.58 -36.09 3.87
C GLN A 9 -20.78 -36.35 2.59
N ASN A 10 -21.14 -37.38 1.82
CA ASN A 10 -20.47 -37.69 0.54
C ASN A 10 -20.71 -36.60 -0.51
N THR A 11 -21.94 -36.10 -0.64
CA THR A 11 -22.26 -35.01 -1.56
C THR A 11 -21.52 -33.72 -1.20
N PHE A 12 -21.44 -33.38 0.09
CA PHE A 12 -20.69 -32.22 0.57
C PHE A 12 -19.17 -32.40 0.37
N GLY A 13 -18.64 -33.59 0.63
CA GLY A 13 -17.23 -33.92 0.35
C GLY A 13 -16.90 -33.81 -1.15
N PHE A 14 -17.78 -34.32 -2.02
CA PHE A 14 -17.63 -34.17 -3.46
C PHE A 14 -17.70 -32.70 -3.90
N PHE A 15 -18.67 -31.94 -3.39
CA PHE A 15 -18.78 -30.51 -3.71
C PHE A 15 -17.54 -29.72 -3.28
N THR A 16 -17.05 -29.95 -2.06
CA THR A 16 -15.86 -29.24 -1.55
C THR A 16 -14.61 -29.61 -2.34
N THR A 17 -14.41 -30.90 -2.66
CA THR A 17 -13.27 -31.32 -3.50
C THR A 17 -13.30 -30.67 -4.89
N VAL A 18 -14.45 -30.64 -5.57
CA VAL A 18 -14.61 -29.94 -6.85
C VAL A 18 -14.34 -28.44 -6.70
N ALA A 19 -14.87 -27.80 -5.64
CA ALA A 19 -14.65 -26.38 -5.38
C ALA A 19 -13.15 -26.07 -5.16
N PHE A 20 -12.43 -26.90 -4.40
CA PHE A 20 -10.99 -26.73 -4.19
C PHE A 20 -10.16 -26.96 -5.45
N VAL A 21 -10.54 -27.93 -6.30
CA VAL A 21 -9.87 -28.15 -7.59
C VAL A 21 -10.05 -26.93 -8.50
N ILE A 22 -11.27 -26.39 -8.61
CA ILE A 22 -11.53 -25.17 -9.39
C ILE A 22 -10.75 -23.99 -8.80
N ALA A 23 -10.76 -23.82 -7.48
CA ALA A 23 -10.01 -22.78 -6.79
C ALA A 23 -8.50 -22.88 -7.08
N ALA A 24 -7.93 -24.08 -7.08
CA ALA A 24 -6.53 -24.32 -7.41
C ALA A 24 -6.22 -23.95 -8.87
N LEU A 25 -7.12 -24.28 -9.82
CA LEU A 25 -6.98 -23.90 -11.22
C LEU A 25 -7.06 -22.37 -11.41
N ILE A 26 -7.96 -21.69 -10.71
CA ILE A 26 -8.05 -20.22 -10.73
C ILE A 26 -6.76 -19.60 -10.19
N ALA A 27 -6.26 -20.09 -9.06
CA ALA A 27 -5.00 -19.62 -8.47
C ALA A 27 -3.80 -19.86 -9.40
N ALA A 28 -3.72 -21.02 -10.07
CA ALA A 28 -2.65 -21.35 -10.99
C ALA A 28 -2.70 -20.52 -12.29
N THR A 29 -3.91 -20.29 -12.83
CA THR A 29 -4.08 -19.49 -14.06
C THR A 29 -3.74 -18.01 -13.83
N ASP A 30 -3.98 -17.47 -12.64
CA ASP A 30 -3.59 -16.09 -12.29
C ASP A 30 -2.06 -15.87 -12.34
N LEU A 31 -1.26 -16.92 -12.13
CA LEU A 31 0.20 -16.83 -12.27
C LEU A 31 0.66 -16.55 -13.71
N LEU A 32 -0.17 -16.90 -14.68
CA LEU A 32 0.11 -16.69 -16.11
C LEU A 32 -0.33 -15.29 -16.59
N ALA A 33 -1.01 -14.51 -15.76
CA ALA A 33 -1.39 -13.16 -16.13
C ALA A 33 -0.15 -12.23 -16.16
N PRO A 34 0.04 -11.42 -17.20
CA PRO A 34 1.15 -10.49 -17.28
C PRO A 34 1.00 -9.36 -16.26
N ARG A 35 2.09 -9.07 -15.52
CA ARG A 35 2.13 -8.04 -14.48
C ARG A 35 3.30 -7.12 -14.73
N THR A 36 3.01 -5.91 -15.19
CA THR A 36 4.01 -4.91 -15.55
C THR A 36 3.70 -3.59 -14.84
N PRO A 37 3.77 -3.54 -13.50
CA PRO A 37 3.54 -2.30 -12.77
C PRO A 37 4.69 -1.33 -13.02
N SER A 38 4.39 -0.04 -13.13
CA SER A 38 5.40 1.00 -13.35
C SER A 38 5.08 2.23 -12.52
N ALA A 39 6.09 2.79 -11.84
CA ALA A 39 5.97 4.10 -11.22
C ALA A 39 6.70 5.12 -12.10
N GLY A 40 5.97 6.14 -12.58
CA GLY A 40 6.51 7.18 -13.44
C GLY A 40 7.19 8.30 -12.66
N LEU A 41 6.68 8.62 -11.46
CA LEU A 41 7.21 9.70 -10.63
C LEU A 41 6.92 9.45 -9.16
N LEU A 42 7.95 9.43 -8.31
CA LEU A 42 7.80 9.53 -6.86
C LEU A 42 8.75 10.61 -6.36
N LYS A 43 8.19 11.77 -5.99
CA LYS A 43 8.99 12.92 -5.53
C LYS A 43 8.46 13.50 -4.23
N THR A 44 9.36 13.92 -3.36
CA THR A 44 9.00 14.74 -2.21
C THR A 44 8.66 16.16 -2.67
N THR A 45 7.62 16.75 -2.09
CA THR A 45 7.22 18.14 -2.37
C THR A 45 7.53 19.07 -1.23
N ASN A 46 7.31 18.60 0.00
CA ASN A 46 7.54 19.40 1.19
C ASN A 46 7.81 18.49 2.38
N VAL A 47 8.90 18.75 3.07
CA VAL A 47 9.35 17.98 4.24
C VAL A 47 9.42 18.94 5.41
N GLN A 48 8.80 18.57 6.53
CA GLN A 48 8.81 19.37 7.75
C GLN A 48 9.04 18.47 8.95
N VAL A 49 9.83 18.93 9.91
CA VAL A 49 9.98 18.28 11.21
C VAL A 49 9.44 19.21 12.28
N ILE A 50 8.52 18.68 13.08
CA ILE A 50 7.81 19.41 14.13
C ILE A 50 8.09 18.71 15.44
N LYS A 51 8.33 19.48 16.50
CA LYS A 51 8.45 18.96 17.87
C LYS A 51 7.12 19.16 18.59
N GLY A 52 6.50 18.08 19.04
CA GLY A 52 5.17 18.15 19.65
C GLY A 52 4.77 16.85 20.34
N ARG A 53 3.47 16.67 20.56
CA ARG A 53 2.89 15.40 21.02
C ARG A 53 2.29 14.68 19.80
N PRO A 54 2.90 13.59 19.30
CA PRO A 54 2.40 12.88 18.12
C PRO A 54 1.03 12.24 18.36
N HIS A 55 0.81 11.71 19.56
CA HIS A 55 -0.46 11.14 20.01
C HIS A 55 -1.01 11.92 21.20
N TYR A 56 -2.33 12.12 21.22
CA TYR A 56 -3.02 12.87 22.28
C TYR A 56 -2.73 12.34 23.68
N TYR A 57 -2.57 11.02 23.82
CA TYR A 57 -2.31 10.34 25.09
C TYR A 57 -0.82 10.23 25.47
N SER A 58 0.12 10.66 24.61
CA SER A 58 1.54 10.62 24.95
C SER A 58 1.93 11.86 25.77
N SER A 59 2.50 11.63 26.95
CA SER A 59 3.04 12.70 27.79
C SER A 59 4.36 13.27 27.25
N ARG A 60 5.12 12.46 26.49
CA ARG A 60 6.43 12.79 25.95
C ARG A 60 6.30 13.69 24.72
N LYS A 61 7.09 14.77 24.69
CA LYS A 61 7.26 15.61 23.49
C LYS A 61 8.34 14.99 22.62
N GLU A 62 7.99 14.65 21.40
CA GLU A 62 8.86 13.98 20.42
C GLU A 62 8.88 14.77 19.12
N GLU A 63 9.93 14.55 18.35
CA GLU A 63 10.04 15.08 16.99
C GLU A 63 9.35 14.11 16.04
N TYR A 64 8.48 14.65 15.19
CA TYR A 64 7.85 13.90 14.11
C TYR A 64 8.02 14.60 12.78
N ALA A 65 8.23 13.80 11.72
CA ALA A 65 8.35 14.28 10.36
C ALA A 65 7.01 14.17 9.62
N VAL A 66 6.69 15.22 8.86
CA VAL A 66 5.56 15.29 7.94
C VAL A 66 6.11 15.43 6.53
N ILE A 67 5.98 14.37 5.74
CA ILE A 67 6.52 14.30 4.39
C ILE A 67 5.37 14.33 3.39
N LYS A 68 5.26 15.42 2.63
CA LYS A 68 4.36 15.51 1.48
C LYS A 68 5.09 15.06 0.22
N PHE A 69 4.37 14.36 -0.64
CA PHE A 69 4.94 13.80 -1.86
C PHE A 69 3.97 13.91 -3.04
N SER A 70 4.47 13.76 -4.25
CA SER A 70 3.67 13.51 -5.45
C SER A 70 4.03 12.14 -5.99
N LEU A 71 3.02 11.39 -6.41
CA LEU A 71 3.14 10.03 -6.90
C LEU A 71 2.37 9.89 -8.22
N ASP A 72 3.05 9.39 -9.24
CA ASP A 72 2.45 8.93 -10.48
C ASP A 72 2.84 7.46 -10.68
N ALA A 73 1.87 6.56 -10.68
CA ALA A 73 2.11 5.13 -10.85
C ALA A 73 0.98 4.45 -11.62
N ASP A 74 1.34 3.54 -12.52
CA ASP A 74 0.43 2.67 -13.24
C ASP A 74 0.51 1.25 -12.66
N LEU A 75 -0.51 0.89 -11.90
CA LEU A 75 -0.73 -0.43 -11.31
C LEU A 75 -1.89 -1.16 -11.99
N SER A 76 -2.38 -0.67 -13.13
CA SER A 76 -3.53 -1.25 -13.83
C SER A 76 -3.30 -2.71 -14.23
N SER A 77 -2.07 -3.07 -14.60
CA SER A 77 -1.68 -4.44 -14.95
C SER A 77 -1.77 -5.44 -13.78
N LEU A 78 -1.88 -4.97 -12.53
CA LEU A 78 -2.09 -5.83 -11.36
C LEU A 78 -3.56 -6.27 -11.20
N PHE A 79 -4.48 -5.66 -11.93
CA PHE A 79 -5.89 -6.01 -11.91
C PHE A 79 -6.21 -7.06 -12.96
N THR A 80 -6.18 -8.32 -12.54
CA THR A 80 -6.61 -9.47 -13.34
C THR A 80 -8.05 -9.85 -12.99
N TRP A 81 -8.56 -10.92 -13.61
CA TRP A 81 -9.86 -11.50 -13.25
C TRP A 81 -9.90 -12.04 -11.81
N ASN A 82 -8.74 -12.41 -11.24
CA ASN A 82 -8.63 -12.98 -9.91
C ASN A 82 -8.27 -11.93 -8.85
N THR A 83 -7.94 -10.69 -9.22
CA THR A 83 -7.60 -9.65 -8.26
C THR A 83 -8.85 -9.16 -7.52
N LYS A 84 -8.86 -9.28 -6.18
CA LYS A 84 -9.91 -8.70 -5.34
C LYS A 84 -9.61 -7.24 -5.04
N GLN A 85 -8.41 -6.96 -4.57
CA GLN A 85 -7.93 -5.64 -4.20
C GLN A 85 -6.40 -5.55 -4.24
N VAL A 86 -5.89 -4.35 -4.48
CA VAL A 86 -4.46 -4.02 -4.40
C VAL A 86 -4.28 -3.02 -3.27
N PHE A 87 -3.49 -3.40 -2.27
CA PHE A 87 -3.06 -2.51 -1.20
C PHE A 87 -1.77 -1.82 -1.63
N VAL A 88 -1.78 -0.50 -1.65
CA VAL A 88 -0.65 0.31 -2.09
C VAL A 88 -0.21 1.18 -0.93
N TYR A 89 1.08 1.24 -0.66
CA TYR A 89 1.60 2.04 0.44
C TYR A 89 2.97 2.62 0.13
N VAL A 90 3.23 3.81 0.67
CA VAL A 90 4.50 4.51 0.55
C VAL A 90 5.19 4.45 1.90
N THR A 91 6.44 4.02 1.89
CA THR A 91 7.32 4.02 3.05
C THR A 91 8.39 5.07 2.91
N ALA A 92 8.84 5.60 4.04
CA ALA A 92 10.10 6.31 4.16
C ALA A 92 11.12 5.33 4.75
N GLU A 93 12.26 5.19 4.08
CA GLU A 93 13.38 4.36 4.47
C GLU A 93 14.56 5.26 4.80
N TRP A 94 15.27 4.99 5.89
CA TRP A 94 16.50 5.69 6.27
C TRP A 94 17.40 4.75 7.06
N ASP A 95 18.70 5.00 7.04
CA ASP A 95 19.66 4.23 7.81
C ASP A 95 19.76 4.78 9.24
N ASP A 96 19.69 3.91 10.24
CA ASP A 96 19.90 4.32 11.63
C ASP A 96 21.40 4.37 11.93
N ALA A 97 21.98 5.58 11.80
CA ALA A 97 23.39 5.83 12.13
C ALA A 97 23.70 5.65 13.63
N ALA A 98 22.70 5.53 14.52
CA ALA A 98 22.88 5.62 15.97
C ALA A 98 22.83 4.27 16.72
N GLY A 99 22.61 3.14 16.04
CA GLY A 99 22.38 1.84 16.72
C GLY A 99 22.97 0.59 16.06
N GLY A 100 23.52 0.70 14.85
CA GLY A 100 24.12 -0.44 14.15
C GLY A 100 25.58 -0.64 14.56
N SER A 101 25.87 -1.76 15.20
CA SER A 101 27.23 -2.31 15.23
C SER A 101 27.72 -2.41 13.78
N GLU A 102 28.95 -1.97 13.51
CA GLU A 102 29.62 -2.08 12.20
C GLU A 102 29.34 -3.46 11.59
N GLY A 103 28.50 -3.52 10.56
CA GLY A 103 28.12 -4.75 9.86
C GLY A 103 26.63 -5.11 9.83
N SER A 104 25.75 -4.37 10.50
CA SER A 104 24.29 -4.55 10.40
C SER A 104 23.62 -3.42 9.61
N ASN A 105 23.23 -3.68 8.35
CA ASN A 105 22.41 -2.77 7.54
C ASN A 105 20.97 -2.70 8.11
N ALA A 106 20.79 -2.08 9.27
CA ALA A 106 19.48 -1.86 9.87
C ALA A 106 18.81 -0.64 9.23
N THR A 107 18.16 -0.85 8.08
CA THR A 107 17.32 0.16 7.43
C THR A 107 16.04 0.35 8.23
N SER A 108 15.85 1.52 8.81
CA SER A 108 14.57 1.88 9.44
C SER A 108 13.54 2.20 8.36
N GLN A 109 12.33 1.68 8.51
CA GLN A 109 11.25 1.86 7.55
C GLN A 109 9.94 2.25 8.26
N ALA A 110 9.27 3.29 7.77
CA ALA A 110 7.97 3.71 8.28
C ALA A 110 6.99 4.00 7.15
N VAL A 111 5.75 3.53 7.30
CA VAL A 111 4.66 3.81 6.34
C VAL A 111 4.15 5.23 6.56
N ILE A 112 4.11 6.05 5.52
CA ILE A 112 3.57 7.44 5.59
C ILE A 112 2.20 7.58 4.96
N TRP A 113 1.85 6.69 4.03
CA TRP A 113 0.60 6.73 3.29
C TRP A 113 0.26 5.35 2.75
N ASP A 114 -1.02 5.05 2.69
CA ASP A 114 -1.57 3.82 2.15
C ASP A 114 -2.88 4.10 1.41
N THR A 115 -3.28 3.22 0.51
CA THR A 115 -4.63 3.16 -0.03
C THR A 115 -4.96 1.74 -0.46
N ILE A 116 -6.25 1.42 -0.46
CA ILE A 116 -6.76 0.16 -1.00
C ILE A 116 -7.50 0.47 -2.29
N ILE A 117 -7.06 -0.13 -3.39
CA ILE A 117 -7.73 -0.03 -4.68
C ILE A 117 -8.45 -1.37 -4.92
N THR A 118 -9.78 -1.34 -4.88
CA THR A 118 -10.62 -2.54 -5.08
C THR A 118 -10.85 -2.81 -6.57
N ALA A 119 -10.94 -4.08 -6.95
CA ALA A 119 -11.37 -4.43 -8.30
C ALA A 119 -12.84 -3.99 -8.50
N PRO A 120 -13.27 -3.66 -9.73
CA PRO A 120 -14.64 -3.20 -10.00
C PRO A 120 -15.74 -4.11 -9.47
N SER A 121 -15.55 -5.44 -9.55
CA SER A 121 -16.49 -6.43 -9.01
C SER A 121 -16.55 -6.45 -7.48
N SER A 122 -15.47 -6.01 -6.84
CA SER A 122 -15.28 -5.99 -5.38
C SER A 122 -15.54 -4.62 -4.78
N ASP A 123 -15.83 -3.61 -5.61
CA ASP A 123 -15.98 -2.23 -5.17
C ASP A 123 -17.24 -2.16 -4.30
N HIS A 124 -17.04 -2.30 -2.99
CA HIS A 124 -18.11 -2.15 -2.04
C HIS A 124 -18.53 -0.69 -2.12
N LEU A 125 -19.66 -0.49 -2.79
CA LEU A 125 -20.46 0.72 -2.92
C LEU A 125 -20.85 1.29 -1.55
N GLY A 126 -19.86 1.68 -0.76
CA GLY A 126 -20.02 2.37 0.51
C GLY A 126 -20.72 3.70 0.26
N ASN A 127 -21.95 3.81 0.79
CA ASN A 127 -22.79 5.01 0.86
C ASN A 127 -23.46 5.48 -0.45
N TYR A 128 -23.84 4.56 -1.33
CA TYR A 128 -24.78 4.90 -2.40
C TYR A 128 -26.19 4.44 -2.04
N GLY A 129 -27.17 5.36 -2.07
CA GLY A 129 -28.59 4.99 -1.97
C GLY A 129 -29.00 4.00 -3.08
N PRO A 130 -30.10 3.24 -2.88
CA PRO A 130 -30.49 2.12 -3.76
C PRO A 130 -30.59 2.51 -5.25
N ALA A 131 -30.98 3.75 -5.56
CA ALA A 131 -31.06 4.27 -6.92
C ALA A 131 -29.69 4.48 -7.59
N LYS A 132 -28.68 4.97 -6.86
CA LYS A 132 -27.30 5.11 -7.37
C LYS A 132 -26.68 3.73 -7.56
N LEU A 133 -26.95 2.79 -6.65
CA LEU A 133 -26.52 1.39 -6.75
C LEU A 133 -27.06 0.71 -8.02
N LYS A 134 -28.36 0.86 -8.33
CA LYS A 134 -28.97 0.31 -9.56
C LYS A 134 -28.36 0.92 -10.83
N LYS A 135 -28.10 2.23 -10.83
CA LYS A 135 -27.43 2.92 -11.96
C LYS A 135 -25.99 2.46 -12.13
N LEU A 136 -25.23 2.35 -11.04
CA LEU A 136 -23.83 1.92 -11.05
C LEU A 136 -23.71 0.47 -11.53
N ARG A 137 -24.56 -0.45 -11.02
CA ARG A 137 -24.64 -1.84 -11.48
C ARG A 137 -24.96 -1.93 -12.97
N LYS A 138 -26.04 -1.27 -13.43
CA LYS A 138 -26.40 -1.23 -14.87
C LYS A 138 -25.31 -0.59 -15.74
N SER A 139 -24.55 0.35 -15.18
CA SER A 139 -23.44 1.00 -15.89
C SER A 139 -22.15 0.19 -15.89
N ALA A 140 -21.97 -0.75 -14.97
CA ALA A 140 -20.80 -1.62 -14.83
C ALA A 140 -21.00 -2.98 -15.52
N GLU A 141 -22.26 -3.40 -15.70
CA GLU A 141 -22.64 -4.62 -16.41
C GLU A 141 -22.08 -4.61 -17.84
N GLY A 142 -21.20 -5.58 -18.13
CA GLY A 142 -20.57 -5.75 -19.45
C GLY A 142 -19.42 -4.78 -19.77
N LYS A 143 -19.03 -3.88 -18.87
CA LYS A 143 -17.83 -3.05 -19.08
C LYS A 143 -16.57 -3.81 -18.63
N PRO A 144 -15.48 -3.79 -19.41
CA PRO A 144 -14.19 -4.24 -18.91
C PRO A 144 -13.78 -3.40 -17.70
N ILE A 145 -12.87 -3.93 -16.88
CA ILE A 145 -12.26 -3.19 -15.76
C ILE A 145 -11.86 -1.80 -16.27
N ASP A 146 -12.33 -0.74 -15.59
CA ASP A 146 -12.03 0.65 -15.98
C ASP A 146 -10.52 0.80 -16.25
N PRO A 147 -10.09 1.15 -17.48
CA PRO A 147 -8.67 1.24 -17.83
C PRO A 147 -7.88 2.27 -17.02
N SER A 148 -8.58 3.18 -16.34
CA SER A 148 -7.97 4.16 -15.43
C SER A 148 -7.73 3.61 -14.03
N ARG A 149 -8.36 2.49 -13.66
CA ARG A 149 -8.24 1.91 -12.32
C ARG A 149 -6.86 1.28 -12.13
N GLY A 150 -6.25 1.58 -10.99
CA GLY A 150 -4.84 1.26 -10.74
C GLY A 150 -3.87 2.35 -11.19
N LYS A 151 -4.31 3.38 -11.94
CA LYS A 151 -3.50 4.57 -12.20
C LYS A 151 -3.64 5.55 -11.04
N LEU A 152 -2.55 5.81 -10.34
CA LEU A 152 -2.45 6.74 -9.23
C LEU A 152 -1.77 8.02 -9.72
N SER A 153 -2.48 9.14 -9.65
CA SER A 153 -1.91 10.47 -9.88
C SER A 153 -2.19 11.37 -8.68
N LEU A 154 -1.26 11.39 -7.74
CA LEU A 154 -1.33 12.14 -6.49
C LEU A 154 -0.38 13.34 -6.58
N LYS A 155 -0.92 14.55 -6.36
CA LYS A 155 -0.15 15.79 -6.37
C LYS A 155 -0.14 16.40 -4.98
N ASN A 156 1.06 16.64 -4.42
CA ASN A 156 1.24 17.24 -3.09
C ASN A 156 0.39 16.53 -2.00
N GLN A 157 0.36 15.21 -2.07
CA GLN A 157 -0.37 14.35 -1.15
C GLN A 157 0.16 14.54 0.27
N ARG A 158 -0.76 14.77 1.21
CA ARG A 158 -0.43 14.79 2.63
C ARG A 158 -0.25 13.36 3.14
N PRO A 159 0.72 13.11 4.02
CA PRO A 159 0.87 11.80 4.62
C PRO A 159 -0.33 11.53 5.53
N LYS A 160 -0.73 10.25 5.62
CA LYS A 160 -1.71 9.79 6.60
C LYS A 160 -1.07 9.62 7.98
N TYR A 161 0.18 9.16 7.99
CA TYR A 161 0.91 8.85 9.20
C TYR A 161 2.14 9.75 9.31
N GLN A 162 2.43 10.17 10.54
CA GLN A 162 3.62 10.94 10.87
C GLN A 162 4.71 9.96 11.29
N ILE A 163 5.97 10.26 10.94
CA ILE A 163 7.09 9.40 11.31
C ILE A 163 7.69 9.94 12.61
N THR A 164 7.89 9.06 13.59
CA THR A 164 8.70 9.32 14.79
C THR A 164 9.86 8.34 14.85
N HIS A 165 10.89 8.68 15.63
CA HIS A 165 12.02 7.81 15.89
C HIS A 165 11.97 7.29 17.33
N PRO A 166 12.35 6.03 17.63
CA PRO A 166 12.39 5.51 19.01
C PRO A 166 13.24 6.36 19.98
N SER A 167 14.28 7.04 19.49
CA SER A 167 15.09 7.97 20.30
C SER A 167 14.35 9.28 20.66
N GLY A 168 13.18 9.54 20.08
CA GLY A 168 12.42 10.79 20.22
C GLY A 168 12.93 11.96 19.37
N LYS A 169 14.02 11.76 18.60
CA LYS A 169 14.59 12.75 17.68
C LYS A 169 14.67 12.19 16.26
N ILE A 170 14.18 12.93 15.30
CA ILE A 170 14.17 12.56 13.87
C ILE A 170 14.63 13.71 12.96
N ALA A 171 14.87 14.89 13.53
CA ALA A 171 15.44 15.98 12.76
C ALA A 171 16.84 15.62 12.26
N ASP A 172 17.20 16.17 11.10
CA ASP A 172 18.54 16.05 10.52
C ASP A 172 18.97 14.65 10.08
N THR A 173 18.03 13.70 9.99
CA THR A 173 18.32 12.35 9.45
C THR A 173 18.77 12.47 7.99
N PRO A 174 19.98 11.99 7.64
CA PRO A 174 20.46 11.93 6.28
C PRO A 174 19.79 10.76 5.54
N ASP A 175 19.95 10.78 4.22
CA ASP A 175 19.68 9.64 3.36
C ASP A 175 18.27 9.01 3.43
N VAL A 176 17.26 9.85 3.62
CA VAL A 176 15.86 9.39 3.61
C VAL A 176 15.39 9.23 2.16
N GLN A 177 14.81 8.09 1.85
CA GLN A 177 14.20 7.80 0.55
C GLN A 177 12.74 7.36 0.71
N LEU A 178 11.89 7.70 -0.24
CA LEU A 178 10.54 7.16 -0.31
C LEU A 178 10.51 5.94 -1.23
N ARG A 179 9.80 4.89 -0.80
CA ARG A 179 9.57 3.69 -1.61
C ARG A 179 8.09 3.39 -1.72
N LEU A 180 7.61 3.18 -2.94
CA LEU A 180 6.27 2.71 -3.23
C LEU A 180 6.25 1.17 -3.21
N HIS A 181 5.28 0.63 -2.50
CA HIS A 181 5.02 -0.80 -2.44
C HIS A 181 3.59 -1.10 -2.82
N TYR A 182 3.37 -2.32 -3.27
CA TYR A 182 2.04 -2.85 -3.45
C TYR A 182 1.96 -4.29 -2.94
N ASN A 183 0.76 -4.68 -2.55
CA ASN A 183 0.38 -6.03 -2.23
C ASN A 183 -0.92 -6.35 -2.97
N VAL A 184 -0.90 -7.37 -3.84
CA VAL A 184 -2.08 -7.84 -4.56
C VAL A 184 -2.72 -8.95 -3.75
N GLN A 185 -4.01 -8.80 -3.49
CA GLN A 185 -4.84 -9.79 -2.81
C GLN A 185 -5.79 -10.41 -3.84
N PRO A 186 -5.61 -11.70 -4.17
CA PRO A 186 -6.52 -12.39 -5.06
C PRO A 186 -7.83 -12.78 -4.33
N TRP A 187 -8.85 -13.11 -5.10
CA TRP A 187 -10.04 -13.79 -4.60
C TRP A 187 -9.70 -15.19 -4.12
N VAL A 188 -8.83 -15.89 -4.86
CA VAL A 188 -8.34 -17.23 -4.54
C VAL A 188 -6.85 -17.31 -4.87
N GLY A 189 -6.02 -17.69 -3.89
CA GLY A 189 -4.59 -17.89 -4.08
C GLY A 189 -3.73 -17.14 -3.06
N ALA A 190 -2.42 -17.11 -3.30
CA ALA A 190 -1.46 -16.45 -2.44
C ALA A 190 -1.41 -14.93 -2.68
N LEU A 191 -1.15 -14.17 -1.62
CA LEU A 191 -0.82 -12.76 -1.75
C LEU A 191 0.49 -12.60 -2.52
N THR A 192 0.59 -11.53 -3.30
CA THR A 192 1.82 -11.23 -4.05
C THR A 192 2.26 -9.79 -3.79
N TRP A 193 3.56 -9.56 -3.81
CA TRP A 193 4.17 -8.28 -3.44
C TRP A 193 5.02 -7.71 -4.58
N ASN A 194 5.53 -6.51 -4.35
CA ASN A 194 6.58 -5.91 -5.15
C ASN A 194 7.77 -6.87 -5.34
N GLN A 195 8.26 -6.93 -6.57
CA GLN A 195 9.38 -7.76 -6.97
C GLN A 195 10.54 -6.90 -7.48
N ASN A 196 11.76 -7.30 -7.11
CA ASN A 196 12.99 -6.59 -7.50
C ASN A 196 13.65 -7.20 -8.75
N ARG A 197 13.09 -8.27 -9.30
CA ARG A 197 13.60 -9.00 -10.47
C ARG A 197 12.45 -9.40 -11.36
N ASP A 198 12.74 -9.60 -12.63
CA ASP A 198 11.80 -10.16 -13.59
C ASP A 198 11.65 -11.67 -13.35
N ILE A 199 10.40 -12.14 -13.30
CA ILE A 199 10.05 -13.55 -13.18
C ILE A 199 9.02 -13.85 -14.27
N GLY A 200 9.49 -14.35 -15.43
CA GLY A 200 8.63 -14.65 -16.57
C GLY A 200 7.81 -13.44 -17.04
N LEU A 201 6.48 -13.55 -16.93
CA LEU A 201 5.53 -12.49 -17.32
C LEU A 201 5.37 -11.39 -16.26
N TRP A 202 5.99 -11.55 -15.10
CA TRP A 202 5.95 -10.55 -14.04
C TRP A 202 7.25 -9.75 -14.07
N LYS A 203 7.12 -8.43 -14.17
CA LYS A 203 8.25 -7.51 -14.27
C LYS A 203 8.56 -6.84 -12.95
N ALA A 204 9.85 -6.56 -12.74
CA ALA A 204 10.33 -5.78 -11.62
C ALA A 204 9.61 -4.43 -11.54
N PHE A 205 9.32 -3.97 -10.32
CA PHE A 205 8.60 -2.71 -10.14
C PHE A 205 9.53 -1.51 -10.35
N ALA A 206 9.57 -1.01 -11.58
CA ALA A 206 10.45 0.09 -11.98
C ALA A 206 9.97 1.45 -11.44
N GLY A 207 10.92 2.31 -11.08
CA GLY A 207 10.65 3.71 -10.67
C GLY A 207 9.99 3.89 -9.30
N ALA A 208 9.92 2.83 -8.50
CA ALA A 208 9.22 2.82 -7.21
C ALA A 208 9.99 3.51 -6.07
N VAL A 209 11.14 4.14 -6.34
CA VAL A 209 12.02 4.76 -5.33
C VAL A 209 12.21 6.23 -5.69
N SER A 210 12.13 7.12 -4.69
CA SER A 210 12.40 8.55 -4.86
C SER A 210 13.88 8.87 -4.81
N GLU A 211 14.24 10.08 -5.23
CA GLU A 211 15.51 10.67 -4.87
C GLU A 211 15.67 10.76 -3.35
N VAL A 212 16.91 10.65 -2.92
CA VAL A 212 17.32 10.74 -1.52
C VAL A 212 17.24 12.20 -1.05
N PHE A 213 16.73 12.42 0.16
CA PHE A 213 16.62 13.74 0.76
C PHE A 213 16.93 13.71 2.26
N ARG A 214 17.27 14.88 2.80
CA ARG A 214 17.56 15.06 4.23
C ARG A 214 16.35 15.62 4.96
N LEU A 215 16.06 15.13 6.16
CA LEU A 215 15.04 15.73 7.01
C LEU A 215 15.55 17.09 7.55
N PRO A 216 14.75 18.16 7.47
CA PRO A 216 15.16 19.47 7.96
C PRO A 216 15.30 19.47 9.48
N LEU A 217 16.08 20.42 9.98
CA LEU A 217 16.15 20.70 11.41
C LEU A 217 14.79 21.15 11.96
N VAL A 218 14.52 20.85 13.23
CA VAL A 218 13.35 21.40 13.92
C VAL A 218 13.43 22.92 13.87
N LYS A 219 12.40 23.57 13.34
CA LYS A 219 12.28 25.02 13.40
C LYS A 219 12.31 25.44 14.87
N LYS A 220 13.36 26.13 15.30
CA LYS A 220 13.39 26.75 16.63
C LYS A 220 12.29 27.81 16.65
N ASP A 221 11.37 27.73 17.60
CA ASP A 221 10.47 28.84 17.88
C ASP A 221 11.33 30.04 18.31
N SER A 222 11.47 31.01 17.41
CA SER A 222 12.05 32.33 17.71
C SER A 222 11.05 33.14 18.53
N GLY A 223 10.73 32.63 19.72
CA GLY A 223 9.75 33.17 20.65
C GLY A 223 10.41 33.70 21.92
N THR A 224 11.37 34.62 21.80
CA THR A 224 11.76 35.49 22.92
C THR A 224 10.64 36.50 23.12
N SER A 225 9.54 36.07 23.75
CA SER A 225 8.63 37.02 24.40
C SER A 225 9.33 37.50 25.67
N SER A 226 10.17 38.52 25.52
CA SER A 226 10.59 39.36 26.64
C SER A 226 9.34 40.08 27.13
N LYS A 227 8.65 39.49 28.11
CA LYS A 227 7.73 40.25 28.95
C LYS A 227 8.58 41.05 29.92
N ASN A 228 8.74 42.34 29.61
CA ASN A 228 8.96 43.37 30.64
C ASN A 228 7.65 43.60 31.39
#